data_AF-A0A1B7X094-F1
#
_entry.id   AF-A0A1B7X094-F1
#
_cell.length_a   1.000
_cell.length_b   1.000
_cell.length_c   1.000
_cell.angle_alpha   90.00
_cell.angle_beta   90.00
_cell.angle_gamma   90.00
#
_symmetry.space_group_name_H-M   'P 1'
#
loop_
_entity.id
_entity.type
_entity.pdbx_description
1 polymer ?
#
loop_
_entity_poly.entity_id
_entity_poly.type
_entity_poly.pdbx_seq_one_letter_code
_entity_poly.pdbx_strand_id
1 'polypeptide(L)'
;MYEWILPSLKEVLSENQFHSPGCSTAKAEQQWRVSLAATENLLRTTLATTAHHNTGLVLAAPTPLFSHPQLTQQLQTVTFTTRPFNPLALMPFMISSEMGENINNIETNTSHNTTFQESILPLLPADPLGAEQFCLIFTDKFRLVLVLAEDYNGKKEFLFSFEPEVVQKAWQSLGARVVLTNPELFADLDFKVQNYPLVPPDYHTIIQFSQLLLQELTVTENNPVTHNSSHFHLPNPPPKIPSRSDVELLQAFAHEV
;
A
#
# COMPACT_ATOMS: atom_id res chain seq x y z
N MET A 1 19.23 -14.51 -22.56
CA MET A 1 18.37 -13.86 -21.56
C MET A 1 17.07 -13.58 -22.30
N TYR A 2 15.99 -14.29 -21.97
CA TYR A 2 14.71 -14.05 -22.65
C TYR A 2 14.15 -12.74 -22.10
N GLU A 3 13.96 -11.74 -22.95
CA GLU A 3 13.23 -10.53 -22.57
C GLU A 3 11.76 -10.90 -22.40
N TRP A 4 11.18 -10.43 -21.29
CA TRP A 4 9.76 -10.63 -21.03
C TRP A 4 8.96 -9.76 -22.01
N ILE A 5 7.87 -10.31 -22.56
CA ILE A 5 7.13 -9.65 -23.65
C ILE A 5 6.27 -8.48 -23.12
N LEU A 6 5.84 -8.56 -21.86
CA LEU A 6 4.96 -7.57 -21.26
C LEU A 6 5.76 -6.58 -20.40
N PRO A 7 5.52 -5.27 -20.50
CA PRO A 7 6.28 -4.31 -19.71
C PRO A 7 6.03 -4.51 -18.20
N SER A 8 7.00 -4.10 -17.39
CA SER A 8 6.79 -3.95 -15.94
C SER A 8 5.97 -2.69 -15.63
N LEU A 9 5.44 -2.53 -14.41
CA LEU A 9 4.72 -1.29 -14.09
C LEU A 9 5.67 -0.11 -13.93
N LYS A 10 6.91 -0.35 -13.47
CA LYS A 10 7.95 0.67 -13.49
C LYS A 10 8.16 1.23 -14.89
N GLU A 11 8.33 0.36 -15.89
CA GLU A 11 8.53 0.78 -17.29
C GLU A 11 7.37 1.64 -17.81
N VAL A 12 6.13 1.22 -17.54
CA VAL A 12 4.93 1.98 -17.92
C VAL A 12 4.91 3.39 -17.30
N LEU A 13 5.32 3.53 -16.03
CA LEU A 13 5.33 4.82 -15.35
C LEU A 13 6.54 5.68 -15.77
N SER A 14 7.69 5.08 -16.04
CA SER A 14 8.91 5.79 -16.46
C SER A 14 8.79 6.43 -17.83
N GLU A 15 7.99 5.88 -18.76
CA GLU A 15 7.75 6.48 -20.08
C GLU A 15 7.20 7.92 -20.02
N ASN A 16 6.47 8.25 -18.95
CA ASN A 16 5.70 9.51 -18.85
C ASN A 16 6.22 10.42 -17.74
N GLN A 17 7.31 10.06 -17.05
CA GLN A 17 7.87 10.85 -15.95
C GLN A 17 9.15 11.60 -16.34
N PHE A 18 9.24 12.84 -15.84
CA PHE A 18 10.50 13.57 -15.79
C PHE A 18 11.40 12.90 -14.75
N HIS A 19 12.61 12.51 -15.16
CA HIS A 19 13.56 11.82 -14.29
C HIS A 19 13.91 12.71 -13.09
N SER A 20 13.39 12.36 -11.92
CA SER A 20 13.77 12.97 -10.65
C SER A 20 15.12 12.38 -10.21
N PRO A 21 16.02 13.17 -9.59
CA PRO A 21 17.28 12.64 -9.08
C PRO A 21 17.02 11.46 -8.14
N GLY A 22 17.65 10.32 -8.46
CA GLY A 22 17.38 9.05 -7.79
C GLY A 22 17.49 9.17 -6.27
N CYS A 23 16.43 8.78 -5.59
CA CYS A 23 16.26 8.90 -4.15
C CYS A 23 16.85 7.69 -3.40
N SER A 24 17.38 7.81 -2.17
CA SER A 24 17.89 6.65 -1.43
C SER A 24 16.80 5.57 -1.25
N THR A 25 17.19 4.30 -1.20
CA THR A 25 16.26 3.16 -1.03
C THR A 25 15.34 3.36 0.17
N ALA A 26 15.88 3.76 1.32
CA ALA A 26 15.09 4.01 2.53
C ALA A 26 14.04 5.12 2.34
N LYS A 27 14.36 6.15 1.56
CA LYS A 27 13.42 7.23 1.28
C LYS A 27 12.37 6.81 0.24
N ALA A 28 12.69 5.98 -0.74
CA ALA A 28 11.70 5.40 -1.64
C ALA A 28 10.70 4.50 -0.88
N GLU A 29 11.18 3.67 0.04
CA GLU A 29 10.32 2.85 0.91
C GLU A 29 9.46 3.70 1.85
N GLN A 30 10.01 4.80 2.39
CA GLN A 30 9.23 5.77 3.16
C GLN A 30 8.13 6.41 2.30
N GLN A 31 8.45 6.87 1.09
CA GLN A 31 7.48 7.45 0.17
C GLN A 31 6.37 6.46 -0.19
N TRP A 32 6.71 5.19 -0.42
CA TRP A 32 5.75 4.12 -0.60
C TRP A 32 4.78 3.99 0.60
N ARG A 33 5.31 3.83 1.82
CA ARG A 33 4.47 3.70 3.03
C ARG A 33 3.56 4.90 3.27
N VAL A 34 4.10 6.11 3.13
CA VAL A 34 3.34 7.35 3.28
C VAL A 34 2.26 7.46 2.20
N SER A 35 2.58 7.08 0.97
CA SER A 35 1.60 7.12 -0.13
C SER A 35 0.48 6.11 0.07
N LEU A 36 0.76 4.94 0.62
CA LEU A 36 -0.28 3.98 1.00
C LEU A 36 -1.22 4.54 2.08
N ALA A 37 -0.67 5.16 3.12
CA ALA A 37 -1.47 5.79 4.19
C ALA A 37 -2.33 6.95 3.65
N ALA A 38 -1.76 7.81 2.82
CA ALA A 38 -2.48 8.90 2.15
C ALA A 38 -3.60 8.36 1.25
N THR A 39 -3.32 7.27 0.51
CA THR A 39 -4.29 6.60 -0.36
C THR A 39 -5.43 5.98 0.44
N GLU A 40 -5.15 5.33 1.56
CA GLU A 40 -6.17 4.77 2.45
C GLU A 40 -7.13 5.85 2.96
N ASN A 41 -6.59 7.00 3.39
CA ASN A 41 -7.40 8.14 3.82
C ASN A 41 -8.23 8.75 2.68
N LEU A 42 -7.66 8.83 1.48
CA LEU A 42 -8.35 9.32 0.29
C LEU A 42 -9.51 8.38 -0.10
N LEU A 43 -9.28 7.07 -0.07
CA LEU A 43 -10.29 6.04 -0.32
C LEU A 43 -11.43 6.13 0.69
N ARG A 44 -11.12 6.23 1.99
CA ARG A 44 -12.14 6.36 3.05
C ARG A 44 -13.03 7.58 2.86
N THR A 45 -12.44 8.71 2.48
CA THR A 45 -13.19 9.95 2.23
C THR A 45 -14.07 9.83 0.99
N THR A 46 -13.53 9.24 -0.07
CA THR A 46 -14.22 9.08 -1.36
C THR A 46 -15.43 8.13 -1.21
N LEU A 47 -15.19 6.95 -0.64
CA LEU A 47 -16.21 5.89 -0.52
C LEU A 47 -17.26 6.16 0.57
N ALA A 48 -16.98 7.05 1.53
CA ALA A 48 -17.98 7.51 2.49
C ALA A 48 -19.05 8.40 1.84
N THR A 49 -18.72 9.08 0.73
CA THR A 49 -19.64 10.00 0.04
C THR A 49 -20.47 9.35 -1.06
N THR A 50 -20.11 8.14 -1.49
CA THR A 50 -20.79 7.41 -2.56
C THR A 50 -21.97 6.62 -2.01
N ALA A 51 -23.19 7.13 -2.21
CA ALA A 51 -24.45 6.47 -1.83
C ALA A 51 -24.86 5.30 -2.76
N HIS A 52 -24.07 5.01 -3.80
CA HIS A 52 -24.40 4.03 -4.83
C HIS A 52 -23.52 2.77 -4.77
N HIS A 53 -24.09 1.65 -5.22
CA HIS A 53 -23.53 0.29 -5.27
C HIS A 53 -22.20 0.10 -6.04
N ASN A 54 -21.49 1.15 -6.45
CA ASN A 54 -20.22 0.99 -7.14
C ASN A 54 -19.12 0.72 -6.11
N THR A 55 -18.77 -0.56 -5.97
CA THR A 55 -17.55 -0.95 -5.27
C THR A 55 -16.34 -0.43 -6.04
N GLY A 56 -15.31 0.03 -5.33
CA GLY A 56 -14.01 0.32 -5.94
C GLY A 56 -13.27 -0.99 -6.26
N LEU A 57 -12.26 -0.91 -7.11
CA LEU A 57 -11.42 -2.04 -7.48
C LEU A 57 -9.96 -1.73 -7.14
N VAL A 58 -9.31 -2.66 -6.46
CA VAL A 58 -7.89 -2.59 -6.11
C VAL A 58 -7.16 -3.81 -6.67
N LEU A 59 -6.06 -3.58 -7.37
CA LEU A 59 -5.12 -4.60 -7.83
C LEU A 59 -3.78 -4.37 -7.16
N ALA A 60 -3.31 -5.30 -6.34
CA ALA A 60 -2.12 -5.11 -5.52
C ALA A 60 -1.15 -6.29 -5.60
N ALA A 61 0.13 -6.02 -5.34
CA ALA A 61 1.14 -7.05 -5.17
C ALA A 61 2.23 -6.60 -4.18
N PRO A 62 2.90 -7.55 -3.51
CA PRO A 62 2.64 -8.99 -3.50
C PRO A 62 1.55 -9.43 -2.51
N THR A 63 1.03 -8.48 -1.73
CA THR A 63 0.04 -8.72 -0.66
C THR A 63 -1.10 -7.70 -0.75
N PRO A 64 -2.25 -7.99 -0.13
CA PRO A 64 -3.30 -7.00 0.06
C PRO A 64 -2.74 -5.83 0.88
N LEU A 65 -3.17 -4.61 0.55
CA LEU A 65 -2.63 -3.38 1.15
C LEU A 65 -3.59 -2.67 2.10
N PHE A 66 -4.90 -2.96 2.01
CA PHE A 66 -5.94 -2.31 2.81
C PHE A 66 -6.75 -3.35 3.58
N SER A 67 -6.73 -3.26 4.90
CA SER A 67 -7.45 -4.21 5.78
C SER A 67 -8.56 -3.55 6.61
N HIS A 68 -8.80 -2.25 6.40
CA HIS A 68 -9.81 -1.53 7.15
C HIS A 68 -11.21 -2.07 6.82
N PRO A 69 -12.06 -2.46 7.80
CA PRO A 69 -13.33 -3.14 7.55
C PRO A 69 -14.29 -2.37 6.63
N GLN A 70 -14.30 -1.04 6.70
CA GLN A 70 -15.12 -0.21 5.81
C GLN A 70 -14.66 -0.31 4.35
N LEU A 71 -13.35 -0.36 4.13
CA LEU A 71 -12.76 -0.47 2.80
C LEU A 71 -12.94 -1.87 2.22
N THR A 72 -12.75 -2.93 3.02
CA THR A 72 -12.89 -4.32 2.54
C THR A 72 -14.32 -4.69 2.14
N GLN A 73 -15.33 -3.95 2.61
CA GLN A 73 -16.72 -4.08 2.17
C GLN A 73 -17.03 -3.32 0.88
N GLN A 74 -16.29 -2.24 0.61
CA GLN A 74 -16.52 -1.34 -0.52
C GLN A 74 -15.52 -1.54 -1.66
N LEU A 75 -14.45 -2.31 -1.45
CA LEU A 75 -13.40 -2.58 -2.42
C LEU A 75 -13.35 -4.06 -2.78
N GLN A 76 -13.46 -4.35 -4.07
CA GLN A 76 -12.99 -5.61 -4.61
C GLN A 76 -11.46 -5.57 -4.68
N THR A 77 -10.78 -6.59 -4.15
CA THR A 77 -9.31 -6.66 -4.14
C THR A 77 -8.81 -7.87 -4.92
N VAL A 78 -7.87 -7.64 -5.84
CA VAL A 78 -7.16 -8.69 -6.58
C VAL A 78 -5.68 -8.62 -6.24
N THR A 79 -5.14 -9.68 -5.65
CA THR A 79 -3.75 -9.74 -5.19
C THR A 79 -2.91 -10.62 -6.11
N PHE A 80 -1.85 -10.07 -6.70
CA PHE A 80 -0.90 -10.80 -7.51
C PHE A 80 0.24 -11.34 -6.63
N THR A 81 0.60 -12.62 -6.77
CA THR A 81 1.65 -13.25 -5.97
C THR A 81 2.55 -14.16 -6.79
N THR A 82 3.86 -14.14 -6.52
CA THR A 82 4.85 -15.05 -7.13
C THR A 82 4.90 -16.43 -6.45
N ARG A 83 4.38 -16.54 -5.23
CA ARG A 83 4.38 -17.77 -4.44
C ARG A 83 2.95 -18.26 -4.25
N PRO A 84 2.71 -19.58 -4.18
CA PRO A 84 1.41 -20.11 -3.78
C PRO A 84 1.10 -19.57 -2.39
N PHE A 85 0.18 -18.60 -2.33
CA PHE A 85 -0.29 -18.02 -1.09
C PHE A 85 -1.14 -19.06 -0.37
N ASN A 86 -0.92 -19.28 0.93
CA ASN A 86 -1.77 -20.17 1.72
C ASN A 86 -3.12 -19.49 1.94
N PRO A 87 -4.24 -19.97 1.35
CA PRO A 87 -5.54 -19.31 1.46
C PRO A 87 -6.01 -19.13 2.91
N LEU A 88 -5.52 -19.97 3.83
CA LEU A 88 -5.83 -19.86 5.26
C LEU A 88 -5.28 -18.58 5.91
N ALA A 89 -4.29 -17.92 5.31
CA ALA A 89 -3.74 -16.67 5.82
C ALA A 89 -4.65 -15.44 5.54
N LEU A 90 -5.71 -15.60 4.73
CA LEU A 90 -6.71 -14.53 4.47
C LEU A 90 -8.05 -14.77 5.16
N MET A 91 -8.18 -15.87 5.92
CA MET A 91 -9.40 -16.08 6.70
C MET A 91 -9.51 -14.95 7.74
N PRO A 92 -10.61 -14.19 7.77
CA PRO A 92 -10.90 -13.32 8.90
C PRO A 92 -10.87 -14.17 10.16
N PHE A 93 -10.07 -13.81 11.15
CA PHE A 93 -10.11 -14.48 12.46
C PHE A 93 -11.48 -14.20 13.09
N MET A 94 -12.45 -15.07 12.81
CA MET A 94 -13.73 -15.10 13.50
C MET A 94 -13.48 -15.60 14.91
N ILE A 95 -13.17 -14.69 15.84
CA ILE A 95 -13.17 -15.00 17.25
C ILE A 95 -14.64 -15.13 17.64
N SER A 96 -15.14 -16.37 17.69
CA SER A 96 -16.48 -16.68 18.20
C SER A 96 -16.58 -16.25 19.67
N SER A 97 -16.97 -15.00 19.91
CA SER A 97 -17.42 -14.55 21.21
C SER A 97 -18.87 -14.96 21.34
N GLU A 98 -19.14 -16.20 21.77
CA GLU A 98 -20.49 -16.66 22.17
C GLU A 98 -20.42 -18.08 22.78
N MET A 99 -19.60 -18.24 23.82
CA MET A 99 -19.95 -19.16 24.91
C MET A 99 -20.71 -18.32 25.93
N GLY A 100 -22.00 -18.11 25.70
CA GLY A 100 -22.75 -17.12 26.48
C GLY A 100 -24.22 -17.01 26.10
N GLU A 101 -24.93 -18.13 26.26
CA GLU A 101 -26.37 -18.19 26.59
C GLU A 101 -27.44 -18.09 25.48
N ASN A 102 -28.34 -19.08 25.57
CA ASN A 102 -29.71 -19.18 25.08
C ASN A 102 -29.98 -19.65 23.63
N ILE A 103 -30.05 -20.98 23.55
CA ILE A 103 -30.93 -21.80 22.74
C ILE A 103 -32.38 -21.25 22.81
N ASN A 104 -32.96 -20.79 21.69
CA ASN A 104 -34.29 -21.16 21.19
C ASN A 104 -34.80 -20.18 20.10
N ASN A 105 -35.39 -20.79 19.05
CA ASN A 105 -36.39 -20.25 18.10
C ASN A 105 -35.93 -19.73 16.72
N ILE A 106 -36.02 -20.66 15.75
CA ILE A 106 -36.83 -20.63 14.52
C ILE A 106 -36.65 -19.43 13.55
N GLU A 107 -36.13 -19.79 12.36
CA GLU A 107 -36.35 -19.23 11.02
C GLU A 107 -36.35 -17.70 10.87
N THR A 108 -35.22 -17.17 10.40
CA THR A 108 -35.23 -16.01 9.52
C THR A 108 -34.22 -16.21 8.38
N ASN A 109 -34.76 -16.20 7.16
CA ASN A 109 -34.02 -15.80 5.97
C ASN A 109 -33.21 -14.55 6.28
N THR A 110 -31.90 -14.59 6.10
CA THR A 110 -31.03 -13.55 5.52
C THR A 110 -29.58 -13.97 5.74
N SER A 111 -29.06 -14.88 4.90
CA SER A 111 -27.61 -15.01 4.74
C SER A 111 -27.14 -13.96 3.72
N HIS A 112 -27.22 -12.68 4.10
CA HIS A 112 -26.33 -11.68 3.52
C HIS A 112 -24.95 -11.88 4.15
N ASN A 113 -24.28 -12.95 3.72
CA ASN A 113 -22.87 -13.14 3.98
C ASN A 113 -22.17 -12.03 3.19
N THR A 114 -21.79 -10.94 3.85
CA THR A 114 -20.90 -9.90 3.31
C THR A 114 -19.64 -10.60 2.81
N THR A 115 -19.63 -10.91 1.51
CA THR A 115 -18.60 -11.72 0.89
C THR A 115 -17.42 -10.82 0.66
N PHE A 116 -16.35 -10.98 1.45
CA PHE A 116 -15.07 -10.35 1.16
C PHE A 116 -14.69 -10.70 -0.29
N GLN A 117 -14.69 -9.71 -1.19
CA GLN A 117 -14.41 -9.92 -2.61
C GLN A 117 -12.91 -9.85 -2.86
N GLU A 118 -12.18 -10.80 -2.27
CA GLU A 118 -10.75 -10.94 -2.46
C GLU A 118 -10.44 -12.10 -3.42
N SER A 119 -9.59 -11.83 -4.41
CA SER A 119 -9.12 -12.84 -5.37
C SER A 119 -7.60 -12.83 -5.42
N ILE A 120 -6.99 -14.02 -5.46
CA ILE A 120 -5.54 -14.15 -5.57
C ILE A 120 -5.19 -14.68 -6.95
N LEU A 121 -4.26 -14.01 -7.62
CA LEU A 121 -3.79 -14.38 -8.94
C LEU A 121 -2.28 -14.71 -8.90
N PRO A 122 -1.86 -15.90 -9.37
CA PRO A 122 -0.45 -16.21 -9.46
C PRO A 122 0.19 -15.43 -10.61
N LEU A 123 1.39 -14.88 -10.38
CA LEU A 123 2.24 -14.36 -11.43
C LEU A 123 2.95 -15.50 -12.17
N LEU A 124 3.23 -15.29 -13.44
CA LEU A 124 3.99 -16.26 -14.24
C LEU A 124 5.45 -16.34 -13.75
N PRO A 125 6.12 -17.50 -13.90
CA PRO A 125 7.54 -17.62 -13.55
C PRO A 125 8.39 -16.61 -14.30
N ALA A 126 9.31 -15.95 -13.60
CA ALA A 126 10.19 -14.91 -14.13
C ALA A 126 9.48 -13.63 -14.64
N ASP A 127 8.21 -13.41 -14.28
CA ASP A 127 7.52 -12.15 -14.55
C ASP A 127 8.20 -11.00 -13.77
N PRO A 128 8.54 -9.86 -14.43
CA PRO A 128 9.16 -8.71 -13.77
C PRO A 128 8.32 -8.13 -12.62
N LEU A 129 6.99 -8.27 -12.66
CA LEU A 129 6.11 -7.83 -11.57
C LEU A 129 6.40 -8.56 -10.25
N GLY A 130 7.07 -9.72 -10.31
CA GLY A 130 7.47 -10.45 -9.12
C GLY A 130 8.54 -9.75 -8.27
N ALA A 131 9.23 -8.75 -8.83
CA ALA A 131 10.20 -7.92 -8.14
C ALA A 131 9.66 -6.53 -7.76
N GLU A 132 8.40 -6.23 -8.07
CA GLU A 132 7.77 -4.94 -7.83
C GLU A 132 6.71 -5.03 -6.72
N GLN A 133 6.55 -3.98 -5.92
CA GLN A 133 5.36 -3.78 -5.10
C GLN A 133 4.49 -2.74 -5.81
N PHE A 134 3.20 -3.00 -5.95
CA PHE A 134 2.33 -2.07 -6.65
C PHE A 134 0.91 -2.06 -6.11
N CYS A 135 0.20 -0.99 -6.42
CA CYS A 135 -1.21 -0.81 -6.14
C CYS A 135 -1.85 -0.04 -7.30
N LEU A 136 -2.83 -0.64 -7.96
CA LEU A 136 -3.71 -0.01 -8.93
C LEU A 136 -5.10 0.14 -8.32
N ILE A 137 -5.66 1.34 -8.40
CA ILE A 137 -6.92 1.68 -7.77
C ILE A 137 -7.85 2.30 -8.80
N PHE A 138 -9.09 1.82 -8.82
CA PHE A 138 -10.17 2.37 -9.61
C PHE A 138 -11.35 2.72 -8.71
N THR A 139 -11.78 3.97 -8.79
CA THR A 139 -12.98 4.49 -8.14
C THR A 139 -13.77 5.35 -9.13
N ASP A 140 -14.95 5.81 -8.72
CA ASP A 140 -15.75 6.78 -9.49
C ASP A 140 -15.13 8.19 -9.51
N LYS A 141 -14.23 8.52 -8.57
CA LYS A 141 -13.60 9.85 -8.49
C LYS A 141 -12.20 9.91 -9.07
N PHE A 142 -11.42 8.85 -8.90
CA PHE A 142 -10.04 8.83 -9.33
C PHE A 142 -9.55 7.43 -9.68
N ARG A 143 -8.48 7.43 -10.47
CA ARG A 143 -7.66 6.27 -10.75
C ARG A 143 -6.24 6.57 -10.27
N LEU A 144 -5.58 5.58 -9.69
CA LEU A 144 -4.23 5.76 -9.13
C LEU A 144 -3.41 4.50 -9.37
N VAL A 145 -2.16 4.69 -9.78
CA VAL A 145 -1.13 3.66 -9.77
C VAL A 145 0.00 4.08 -8.84
N LEU A 146 0.42 3.18 -7.95
CA LEU A 146 1.59 3.27 -7.08
C LEU A 146 2.51 2.10 -7.41
N VAL A 147 3.82 2.35 -7.54
CA VAL A 147 4.84 1.31 -7.78
C VAL A 147 6.07 1.60 -6.96
N LEU A 148 6.57 0.59 -6.25
CA LEU A 148 7.89 0.56 -5.65
C LEU A 148 8.68 -0.57 -6.32
N ALA A 149 9.71 -0.22 -7.09
CA ALA A 149 10.50 -1.15 -7.87
C ALA A 149 11.99 -0.92 -7.65
N GLU A 150 12.80 -1.95 -7.91
CA GLU A 150 14.26 -1.87 -7.86
C GLU A 150 14.81 -1.48 -9.24
N ASP A 151 15.87 -0.67 -9.28
CA ASP A 151 16.63 -0.41 -10.51
C ASP A 151 17.74 -1.44 -10.74
N TYR A 152 18.42 -1.34 -11.87
CA TYR A 152 19.52 -2.23 -12.23
C TYR A 152 20.72 -2.14 -11.27
N ASN A 153 20.81 -1.09 -10.45
CA ASN A 153 21.85 -0.89 -9.43
C ASN A 153 21.42 -1.40 -8.04
N GLY A 154 20.23 -1.99 -7.92
CA GLY A 154 19.69 -2.47 -6.65
C GLY A 154 19.05 -1.37 -5.78
N LYS A 155 18.83 -0.18 -6.35
CA LYS A 155 18.26 0.96 -5.65
C LYS A 155 16.76 1.01 -5.90
N LYS A 156 15.99 1.16 -4.81
CA LYS A 156 14.53 1.27 -4.94
C LYS A 156 14.11 2.65 -5.38
N GLU A 157 13.09 2.68 -6.22
CA GLU A 157 12.45 3.87 -6.75
C GLU A 157 10.94 3.75 -6.54
N PHE A 158 10.34 4.82 -6.06
CA PHE A 158 8.90 4.93 -5.87
C PHE A 158 8.32 5.86 -6.94
N LEU A 159 7.28 5.39 -7.62
CA LEU A 159 6.60 6.05 -8.72
C LEU A 159 5.09 6.02 -8.47
N PHE A 160 4.40 7.09 -8.83
CA PHE A 160 2.94 7.09 -8.85
C PHE A 160 2.37 7.96 -9.97
N SER A 161 1.12 7.71 -10.35
CA SER A 161 0.40 8.57 -11.28
C SER A 161 -1.11 8.49 -11.08
N PHE A 162 -1.77 9.65 -11.23
CA PHE A 162 -3.22 9.81 -11.30
C PHE A 162 -3.72 9.97 -12.74
N GLU A 163 -2.81 10.02 -13.71
CA GLU A 163 -3.15 10.27 -15.11
C GLU A 163 -3.90 9.06 -15.69
N PRO A 164 -5.13 9.24 -16.23
CA PRO A 164 -5.95 8.12 -16.69
C PRO A 164 -5.26 7.27 -17.75
N GLU A 165 -4.47 7.89 -18.62
CA GLU A 165 -3.73 7.22 -19.69
C GLU A 165 -2.64 6.29 -19.13
N VAL A 166 -1.89 6.76 -18.13
CA VAL A 166 -0.86 5.96 -17.45
C VAL A 166 -1.50 4.81 -16.68
N VAL A 167 -2.59 5.06 -15.95
CA VAL A 167 -3.31 4.00 -15.24
C VAL A 167 -3.91 2.98 -16.21
N GLN A 168 -4.41 3.43 -17.37
CA GLN A 168 -4.94 2.55 -18.40
C GLN A 168 -3.85 1.66 -19.01
N LYS A 169 -2.67 2.20 -19.31
CA LYS A 169 -1.51 1.40 -19.75
C LYS A 169 -1.08 0.39 -18.69
N ALA A 170 -1.08 0.78 -17.42
CA ALA A 170 -0.80 -0.11 -16.31
C ALA A 170 -1.85 -1.25 -16.22
N TRP A 171 -3.13 -0.92 -16.39
CA TRP A 171 -4.20 -1.91 -16.50
C TRP A 171 -3.99 -2.85 -17.67
N GLN A 172 -3.64 -2.37 -18.86
CA GLN A 172 -3.38 -3.23 -20.02
C GLN A 172 -2.23 -4.22 -19.75
N SER A 173 -1.16 -3.75 -19.10
CA SER A 173 -0.03 -4.59 -18.71
C SER A 173 -0.42 -5.68 -17.70
N LEU A 174 -1.23 -5.34 -16.69
CA LEU A 174 -1.76 -6.32 -15.74
C LEU A 174 -2.79 -7.25 -16.39
N GLY A 175 -3.74 -6.69 -17.13
CA GLY A 175 -4.82 -7.39 -17.81
C GLY A 175 -4.32 -8.46 -18.76
N ALA A 176 -3.26 -8.19 -19.52
CA ALA A 176 -2.60 -9.20 -20.36
C ALA A 176 -2.11 -10.41 -19.53
N ARG A 177 -1.61 -10.20 -18.31
CA ARG A 177 -1.22 -11.28 -17.39
C ARG A 177 -2.44 -11.99 -16.81
N VAL A 178 -3.52 -11.26 -16.53
CA VAL A 178 -4.79 -11.87 -16.11
C VAL A 178 -5.36 -12.76 -17.22
N VAL A 179 -5.34 -12.33 -18.47
CA VAL A 179 -5.77 -13.17 -19.61
C VAL A 179 -4.97 -14.48 -19.68
N LEU A 180 -3.67 -14.44 -19.43
CA LEU A 180 -2.81 -15.63 -19.49
C LEU A 180 -3.02 -16.60 -18.31
N THR A 181 -3.51 -16.11 -17.17
CA THR A 181 -3.60 -16.88 -15.92
C THR A 181 -5.03 -17.25 -15.54
N ASN A 182 -6.00 -16.38 -15.81
CA ASN A 182 -7.43 -16.57 -15.57
C ASN A 182 -8.28 -15.69 -16.54
N PRO A 183 -8.59 -16.18 -17.75
CA PRO A 183 -9.36 -15.43 -18.75
C PRO A 183 -10.77 -15.02 -18.30
N GLU A 184 -11.45 -15.86 -17.53
CA GLU A 184 -12.81 -15.59 -17.04
C GLU A 184 -12.80 -14.39 -16.07
N LEU A 185 -11.85 -14.39 -15.12
CA LEU A 185 -11.67 -13.26 -14.21
C LEU A 185 -11.31 -11.98 -14.97
N PHE A 186 -10.52 -12.07 -16.04
CA PHE A 186 -10.22 -10.91 -16.87
C PHE A 186 -11.48 -10.30 -17.48
N ALA A 187 -12.41 -11.10 -18.01
CA ALA A 187 -13.66 -10.58 -18.58
C ALA A 187 -14.48 -9.79 -17.55
N ASP A 188 -14.59 -10.31 -16.32
CA ASP A 188 -15.27 -9.63 -15.22
C ASP A 188 -14.57 -8.33 -14.80
N LEU A 189 -13.23 -8.36 -14.69
CA LEU A 189 -12.44 -7.19 -14.31
C LEU A 189 -12.44 -6.13 -15.39
N ASP A 190 -12.31 -6.50 -16.67
CA ASP A 190 -12.30 -5.54 -17.76
C ASP A 190 -13.65 -4.84 -17.89
N PHE A 191 -14.76 -5.58 -17.75
CA PHE A 191 -16.10 -4.98 -17.68
C PHE A 191 -16.20 -3.96 -16.52
N LYS A 192 -15.65 -4.27 -15.35
CA LYS A 192 -15.61 -3.34 -14.21
C LYS A 192 -14.73 -2.13 -14.48
N VAL A 193 -13.53 -2.32 -15.04
CA VAL A 193 -12.59 -1.23 -15.36
C VAL A 193 -13.19 -0.25 -16.36
N GLN A 194 -13.97 -0.75 -17.33
CA GLN A 194 -14.70 0.09 -18.29
C GLN A 194 -15.81 0.95 -17.64
N ASN A 195 -16.35 0.53 -16.49
CA ASN A 195 -17.39 1.27 -15.77
C ASN A 195 -16.85 2.41 -14.90
N TYR A 196 -15.54 2.45 -14.61
CA TYR A 196 -14.95 3.61 -13.93
C TYR A 196 -14.62 4.71 -14.94
N PRO A 197 -14.76 6.00 -14.60
CA PRO A 197 -14.49 7.09 -15.54
C PRO A 197 -13.02 7.14 -15.93
N LEU A 198 -12.75 7.39 -17.22
CA LEU A 198 -11.42 7.65 -17.79
C LEU A 198 -11.03 9.14 -17.73
N VAL A 199 -11.74 9.93 -16.92
CA VAL A 199 -11.53 11.37 -16.79
C VAL A 199 -10.43 11.63 -15.77
N PRO A 200 -9.56 12.64 -15.98
CA PRO A 200 -8.59 13.05 -14.95
C PRO A 200 -9.30 13.33 -13.63
N PRO A 201 -8.70 12.99 -12.49
CA PRO A 201 -9.32 13.28 -11.21
C PRO A 201 -9.44 14.80 -11.02
N ASP A 202 -10.41 15.19 -10.19
CA ASP A 202 -10.53 16.57 -9.74
C ASP A 202 -9.19 17.01 -9.12
N TYR A 203 -8.75 18.23 -9.44
CA TYR A 203 -7.53 18.79 -8.86
C TYR A 203 -7.60 18.81 -7.33
N HIS A 204 -8.80 18.91 -6.76
CA HIS A 204 -9.01 18.76 -5.31
C HIS A 204 -8.53 17.40 -4.78
N THR A 205 -8.73 16.30 -5.51
CA THR A 205 -8.23 14.98 -5.14
C THR A 205 -6.70 14.96 -5.11
N ILE A 206 -6.05 15.56 -6.11
CA ILE A 206 -4.58 15.63 -6.19
C ILE A 206 -4.02 16.50 -5.05
N ILE A 207 -4.64 17.64 -4.77
CA ILE A 207 -4.25 18.51 -3.66
C ILE A 207 -4.42 17.80 -2.32
N GLN A 208 -5.56 17.13 -2.10
CA GLN A 208 -5.83 16.37 -0.88
C GLN A 208 -4.80 15.27 -0.68
N PHE A 209 -4.50 14.49 -1.72
CA PHE A 209 -3.47 13.47 -1.68
C PHE A 209 -2.10 14.07 -1.33
N SER A 210 -1.72 15.18 -1.96
CA SER A 210 -0.44 15.87 -1.70
C SER A 210 -0.35 16.40 -0.27
N GLN A 211 -1.44 16.95 0.29
CA GLN A 211 -1.51 17.38 1.68
C GLN A 211 -1.35 16.20 2.65
N LEU A 212 -2.00 15.07 2.38
CA LEU A 212 -1.86 13.85 3.16
C LEU A 212 -0.41 13.32 3.12
N LEU A 213 0.22 13.32 1.94
CA LEU A 213 1.64 12.94 1.82
C LEU A 213 2.53 13.81 2.71
N LEU A 214 2.34 15.13 2.71
CA LEU A 214 3.14 16.05 3.51
C LEU A 214 2.90 15.85 5.02
N GLN A 215 1.64 15.64 5.43
CA GLN A 215 1.30 15.38 6.83
C GLN A 215 2.00 14.13 7.35
N GLU A 216 1.88 13.01 6.62
CA GLU A 216 2.48 11.73 7.00
C GLU A 216 4.02 11.76 7.03
N LEU A 217 4.65 12.57 6.17
CA LEU A 217 6.10 12.80 6.22
C LEU A 217 6.52 13.50 7.53
N THR A 218 5.79 14.54 7.96
CA THR A 218 6.12 15.26 9.20
C THR A 218 5.92 14.44 10.47
N VAL A 219 4.96 13.51 10.48
CA VAL A 219 4.74 12.59 11.61
C VAL A 219 5.92 11.62 11.76
N THR A 220 6.57 11.24 10.65
CA THR A 220 7.70 10.32 10.69
C THR A 220 8.98 10.99 11.22
N GLU A 221 9.21 12.27 10.92
CA GLU A 221 10.39 13.01 11.43
C GLU A 221 10.29 13.35 12.92
N ASN A 222 9.07 13.50 13.44
CA ASN A 222 8.82 13.88 14.84
C ASN A 222 8.74 12.69 15.81
N ASN A 223 8.83 11.45 15.32
CA ASN A 223 8.98 10.28 16.16
C ASN A 223 10.48 10.04 16.41
N PRO A 224 11.05 10.44 17.57
CA PRO A 224 12.36 9.95 17.95
C PRO A 224 12.28 8.43 17.98
N VAL A 225 13.21 7.78 17.28
CA VAL A 225 13.38 6.33 17.31
C VAL A 225 13.62 5.94 18.77
N THR A 226 12.56 5.54 19.47
CA THR A 226 12.69 4.84 20.74
C THR A 226 13.27 3.48 20.37
N HIS A 227 14.59 3.37 20.43
CA HIS A 227 15.26 2.09 20.51
C HIS A 227 14.66 1.35 21.72
N ASN A 228 13.66 0.51 21.47
CA ASN A 228 13.29 -0.56 22.37
C ASN A 228 14.46 -1.55 22.37
N SER A 229 15.50 -1.20 23.12
CA SER A 229 16.52 -2.15 23.57
C SER A 229 15.80 -3.14 24.46
N SER A 230 15.46 -4.28 23.88
CA SER A 230 15.15 -5.52 24.57
C SER A 230 16.14 -5.73 25.71
N HIS A 231 15.60 -5.76 26.94
CA HIS A 231 16.30 -6.19 28.14
C HIS A 231 16.92 -7.58 27.93
N PHE A 232 18.21 -7.59 27.61
CA PHE A 232 19.08 -8.73 27.91
C PHE A 232 19.84 -8.38 29.19
N HIS A 233 19.50 -9.09 30.27
CA HIS A 233 20.32 -9.12 31.48
C HIS A 233 21.70 -9.69 31.14
N LEU A 234 22.74 -8.87 31.28
CA LEU A 234 24.12 -9.30 31.53
C LEU A 234 24.76 -8.29 32.51
N PRO A 235 25.72 -8.71 33.35
CA PRO A 235 26.01 -8.09 34.63
C PRO A 235 26.81 -6.78 34.52
N ASN A 236 26.56 -5.90 35.49
CA ASN A 236 27.13 -4.57 35.72
C ASN A 236 28.61 -4.39 35.27
N PRO A 237 28.92 -3.36 34.46
CA PRO A 237 30.27 -2.82 34.37
C PRO A 237 30.54 -1.78 35.49
N PRO A 238 31.81 -1.62 35.93
CA PRO A 238 32.21 -0.74 37.02
C PRO A 238 32.10 0.76 36.66
N PRO A 239 32.03 1.67 37.65
CA PRO A 239 31.72 3.08 37.43
C PRO A 239 32.84 3.79 36.66
N LYS A 240 32.48 4.46 35.56
CA LYS A 240 33.38 5.37 34.82
C LYS A 240 33.28 6.79 35.37
N ILE A 241 34.45 7.33 35.65
CA ILE A 241 34.80 8.66 36.14
C ILE A 241 34.30 9.73 35.15
N PRO A 242 33.75 10.87 35.61
CA PRO A 242 33.23 11.92 34.74
C PRO A 242 34.34 12.60 33.92
N SER A 243 34.03 12.84 32.64
CA SER A 243 34.87 13.53 31.67
C SER A 243 35.08 15.00 32.04
N ARG A 244 36.34 15.42 31.98
CA ARG A 244 36.90 16.69 32.45
C ARG A 244 36.47 17.94 31.65
N SER A 245 35.74 17.80 30.55
CA SER A 245 35.34 18.94 29.67
C SER A 245 34.23 19.80 30.26
N ASP A 246 33.33 19.22 31.05
CA ASP A 246 32.12 19.92 31.49
C ASP A 246 32.38 20.78 32.73
N VAL A 247 33.51 20.59 33.41
CA VAL A 247 33.92 21.38 34.58
C VAL A 247 34.54 22.72 34.15
N GLU A 248 35.23 22.78 33.01
CA GLU A 248 35.86 24.02 32.53
C GLU A 248 34.84 25.04 31.98
N LEU A 249 33.73 24.55 31.40
CA LEU A 249 32.61 25.40 30.96
C LEU A 249 31.82 25.98 32.15
N LEU A 250 31.62 25.19 33.21
CA LEU A 250 30.95 25.67 34.44
C LEU A 250 31.82 26.62 35.28
N GLN A 251 33.15 26.54 35.17
CA GLN A 251 34.05 27.46 35.88
C GLN A 251 34.21 28.82 35.16
N ALA A 252 34.02 28.88 33.84
CA ALA A 252 34.06 30.13 33.07
C ALA A 252 32.87 31.07 33.36
N PHE A 253 31.71 30.54 33.77
CA PHE A 253 30.52 31.35 34.10
C PHE A 253 30.48 31.86 35.56
N ALA A 254 31.38 31.38 36.42
CA ALA A 254 31.40 31.73 37.85
C ALA A 254 32.43 32.83 38.22
N HIS A 255 33.05 33.51 37.24
CA HIS A 255 34.07 34.54 37.47
C HIS A 255 33.74 35.91 36.87
N GLU A 256 32.46 36.21 36.64
CA GLU A 256 32.00 37.55 36.31
C GLU A 256 31.03 38.08 37.39
N VAL A 257 31.60 38.52 38.52
CA VAL A 257 31.09 39.59 39.42
C VAL A 257 32.27 40.30 40.06
#